data_AF-A0A7W1FCS9-F1
#
_entry.id   AF-A0A7W1FCS9-F1
#
_cell.length_a   1.000
_cell.length_b   1.000
_cell.length_c   1.000
_cell.angle_alpha   90.00
_cell.angle_beta   90.00
_cell.angle_gamma   90.00
#
_symmetry.space_group_name_H-M   'P 1'
#
loop_
_entity.id
_entity.type
_entity.pdbx_description
1 polymer ?
#
loop_
_entity_poly.entity_id
_entity_poly.type
_entity_poly.pdbx_seq_one_letter_code
_entity_poly.pdbx_strand_id
1 'polypeptide(L)'
;MTQIDLYQVVRFAHSQTDFISSFTHLRGKYVKQKVADETIISACLMAWGTNTGIGKMSKISDQTADVLQTASDNFIRPETLHEANRRIVDEIASLIYFINTISAKRFIRACFQ
;
A
#
# COMPACT_ATOMS: atom_id res chain seq x y z
N MET A 1 -27.08 3.00 3.04
CA MET A 1 -25.64 3.12 2.72
C MET A 1 -25.02 1.76 2.94
N THR A 2 -24.41 1.17 1.92
CA THR A 2 -23.66 -0.08 2.02
C THR A 2 -22.35 0.17 2.77
N GLN A 3 -22.05 -0.65 3.78
CA GLN A 3 -20.79 -0.58 4.49
C GLN A 3 -19.66 -1.08 3.59
N ILE A 4 -18.58 -0.30 3.47
CA ILE A 4 -17.38 -0.66 2.72
C ILE A 4 -16.28 -0.99 3.72
N ASP A 5 -15.65 -2.15 3.56
CA ASP A 5 -14.51 -2.57 4.37
C ASP A 5 -13.21 -1.86 3.91
N LEU A 6 -12.32 -1.56 4.84
CA LEU A 6 -11.02 -0.97 4.57
C LEU A 6 -10.21 -1.82 3.59
N TYR A 7 -10.28 -3.15 3.70
CA TYR A 7 -9.60 -4.04 2.76
C TYR A 7 -10.06 -3.81 1.31
N GLN A 8 -11.36 -3.57 1.09
CA GLN A 8 -11.89 -3.26 -0.25
C GLN A 8 -11.34 -1.93 -0.78
N VAL A 9 -11.17 -0.93 0.09
CA VAL A 9 -10.56 0.36 -0.29
C VAL A 9 -9.09 0.16 -0.68
N VAL A 10 -8.33 -0.61 0.10
CA VAL A 10 -6.91 -0.91 -0.17
C VAL A 10 -6.76 -1.65 -1.50
N ARG A 11 -7.60 -2.67 -1.74
CA ARG A 11 -7.64 -3.39 -3.02
C ARG A 11 -8.01 -2.50 -4.20
N PHE A 12 -8.99 -1.62 -4.02
CA PHE A 12 -9.37 -0.66 -5.05
C PHE A 12 -8.19 0.29 -5.37
N ALA A 13 -7.54 0.86 -4.36
CA ALA A 13 -6.37 1.69 -4.56
C ALA A 13 -5.25 0.93 -5.29
N HIS A 14 -5.02 -0.34 -4.93
CA HIS A 14 -4.05 -1.18 -5.62
C HIS A 14 -4.41 -1.41 -7.08
N SER A 15 -5.67 -1.70 -7.40
CA SER A 15 -6.11 -1.95 -8.78
C SER A 15 -5.95 -0.73 -9.70
N GLN A 16 -5.96 0.48 -9.14
CA GLN A 16 -5.75 1.72 -9.89
C GLN A 16 -4.26 2.10 -10.01
N THR A 17 -3.44 1.79 -9.02
CA THR A 17 -2.09 2.40 -8.88
C THR A 17 -0.94 1.39 -8.92
N ASP A 18 -1.26 0.09 -8.83
CA ASP A 18 -0.29 -1.00 -8.66
C ASP A 18 0.69 -0.76 -7.48
N PHE A 19 0.28 -0.01 -6.45
CA PHE A 19 1.23 0.40 -5.40
C PHE A 19 1.84 -0.77 -4.60
N ILE A 20 1.14 -1.91 -4.52
CA ILE A 20 1.62 -3.08 -3.77
C ILE A 20 2.86 -3.70 -4.41
N SER A 21 3.08 -3.53 -5.72
CA SER A 21 4.27 -4.06 -6.37
C SER A 21 5.57 -3.34 -5.95
N SER A 22 5.46 -2.17 -5.30
CA SER A 22 6.60 -1.48 -4.66
C SER A 22 7.16 -2.22 -3.45
N PHE A 23 6.38 -3.11 -2.82
CA PHE A 23 6.84 -3.90 -1.67
C PHE A 23 7.67 -5.10 -2.13
N THR A 24 8.94 -4.82 -2.37
CA THR A 24 9.93 -5.81 -2.84
C THR A 24 10.69 -6.44 -1.67
N HIS A 25 11.01 -7.72 -1.80
CA HIS A 25 11.70 -8.46 -0.75
C HIS A 25 13.10 -7.87 -0.50
N LEU A 26 13.49 -7.72 0.78
CA LEU A 26 14.78 -7.15 1.19
C LEU A 26 15.98 -7.80 0.47
N ARG A 27 15.91 -9.12 0.27
CA ARG A 27 16.92 -9.93 -0.45
C ARG A 27 16.57 -10.09 -1.92
N GLY A 28 16.63 -9.01 -2.70
CA GLY A 28 16.15 -8.93 -4.09
C GLY A 28 16.78 -9.85 -5.16
N LYS A 29 17.70 -10.76 -4.81
CA LYS A 29 18.43 -11.60 -5.79
C LYS A 29 18.28 -13.11 -5.66
N TYR A 30 17.80 -13.65 -4.53
CA TYR A 30 17.82 -15.11 -4.26
C TYR A 30 16.53 -15.67 -3.65
N VAL A 31 15.39 -14.99 -3.81
CA VAL A 31 14.12 -15.44 -3.23
C VAL A 31 13.15 -15.80 -4.35
N LYS A 32 12.50 -16.97 -4.21
CA LYS A 32 11.52 -17.48 -5.19
C LYS A 32 10.28 -16.57 -5.32
N GLN A 33 9.93 -15.82 -4.26
CA GLN A 33 8.91 -14.77 -4.26
C GLN A 33 9.57 -13.40 -4.34
N LYS A 34 9.64 -12.83 -5.55
CA LYS A 34 10.10 -11.45 -5.78
C LYS A 34 9.02 -10.41 -5.45
N VAL A 35 7.76 -10.77 -5.65
CA VAL A 35 6.58 -9.94 -5.42
C VAL A 35 5.86 -10.47 -4.19
N ALA A 36 5.48 -9.56 -3.31
CA ALA A 36 4.75 -9.90 -2.10
C ALA A 36 3.29 -10.25 -2.42
N ASP A 37 2.72 -11.16 -1.64
CA ASP A 37 1.30 -11.50 -1.71
C ASP A 37 0.44 -10.28 -1.31
N GLU A 38 -0.50 -9.90 -2.19
CA GLU A 38 -1.38 -8.73 -2.02
C GLU A 38 -2.14 -8.77 -0.69
N THR A 39 -2.67 -9.93 -0.32
CA THR A 39 -3.44 -10.14 0.91
C THR A 39 -2.57 -9.93 2.14
N ILE A 40 -1.35 -10.47 2.13
CA ILE A 40 -0.41 -10.36 3.25
C ILE A 40 0.07 -8.90 3.42
N ILE A 41 0.45 -8.23 2.33
CA ILE A 41 0.86 -6.82 2.40
C ILE A 41 -0.29 -5.93 2.85
N SER A 42 -1.49 -6.15 2.32
CA SER A 42 -2.68 -5.39 2.73
C SER A 42 -2.95 -5.56 4.23
N ALA A 43 -2.85 -6.79 4.75
CA ALA A 43 -2.98 -7.05 6.18
C ALA A 43 -1.91 -6.34 7.01
N CYS A 44 -0.63 -6.38 6.60
CA CYS A 44 0.45 -5.67 7.28
C CYS A 44 0.24 -4.14 7.26
N LEU A 45 -0.15 -3.57 6.12
CA LEU A 45 -0.42 -2.13 5.99
C LEU A 45 -1.59 -1.71 6.87
N MET A 46 -2.67 -2.48 6.89
CA MET A 46 -3.79 -2.21 7.79
C MET A 46 -3.38 -2.36 9.25
N ALA A 47 -2.55 -3.36 9.60
CA ALA A 47 -2.11 -3.59 10.97
C ALA A 47 -1.36 -2.39 11.54
N TRP A 48 -0.39 -1.87 10.77
CA TRP A 48 0.41 -0.71 11.16
C TRP A 48 -0.34 0.60 10.98
N GLY A 49 -1.03 0.79 9.85
CA GLY A 49 -1.75 2.03 9.54
C GLY A 49 -2.93 2.30 10.46
N THR A 50 -3.57 1.27 11.01
CA THR A 50 -4.68 1.42 11.97
C THR A 50 -4.26 1.30 13.43
N ASN A 51 -2.96 1.13 13.70
CA ASN A 51 -2.45 0.84 15.05
C ASN A 51 -3.11 -0.40 15.71
N THR A 52 -3.63 -1.33 14.91
CA THR A 52 -4.16 -2.62 15.39
C THR A 52 -3.03 -3.55 15.81
N GLY A 53 -1.90 -3.47 15.11
CA GLY A 53 -0.73 -4.32 15.30
C GLY A 53 -0.89 -5.72 14.71
N ILE A 54 0.24 -6.37 14.40
CA ILE A 54 0.29 -7.66 13.70
C ILE A 54 -0.42 -8.77 14.48
N GLY A 55 -0.23 -8.86 15.79
CA GLY A 55 -0.81 -9.94 16.61
C GLY A 55 -2.32 -9.89 16.78
N LYS A 56 -2.95 -8.71 16.62
CA LYS A 56 -4.41 -8.60 16.54
C LYS A 56 -4.88 -8.81 15.10
N MET A 57 -4.14 -8.28 14.12
CA MET A 57 -4.45 -8.44 12.70
C MET A 57 -4.47 -9.91 12.28
N SER A 58 -3.58 -10.75 12.81
CA SER A 58 -3.59 -12.20 12.54
C SER A 58 -4.82 -12.95 13.06
N LYS A 59 -5.59 -12.35 13.97
CA LYS A 59 -6.84 -12.94 14.48
C LYS A 59 -8.06 -12.56 13.64
N ILE A 60 -7.96 -11.44 12.91
CA ILE A 60 -9.03 -10.91 12.06
C ILE A 60 -8.78 -11.14 10.56
N SER A 61 -7.54 -11.45 10.19
CA SER A 61 -7.17 -11.92 8.87
C SER A 61 -6.96 -13.43 8.90
N ASP A 62 -7.18 -14.11 7.76
CA ASP A 62 -6.90 -15.54 7.60
C ASP A 62 -5.37 -15.83 7.51
N GLN A 63 -4.54 -15.06 8.22
CA GLN A 63 -3.08 -15.10 8.17
C GLN A 63 -2.49 -15.28 9.56
N THR A 64 -1.41 -16.06 9.69
CA THR A 64 -0.75 -16.26 10.97
C THR A 64 0.10 -15.05 11.37
N ALA A 65 0.30 -14.85 12.68
CA ALA A 65 1.15 -13.77 13.18
C ALA A 65 2.58 -13.85 12.64
N ASP A 66 3.13 -15.06 12.55
CA ASP A 66 4.49 -15.29 12.05
C ASP A 66 4.64 -14.92 10.56
N VAL A 67 3.64 -15.24 9.74
CA VAL A 67 3.61 -14.87 8.32
C VAL A 67 3.57 -13.34 8.17
N LEU A 68 2.67 -12.69 8.90
CA LEU A 68 2.53 -11.24 8.87
C LEU A 68 3.78 -10.51 9.41
N GLN A 69 4.37 -11.02 10.49
CA GLN A 69 5.60 -10.45 11.06
C GLN A 69 6.77 -10.58 10.09
N THR A 70 6.96 -11.79 9.54
CA THR A 70 8.00 -12.05 8.53
C THR A 70 7.81 -11.16 7.30
N ALA A 71 6.57 -11.00 6.84
CA ALA A 71 6.29 -10.14 5.70
C ALA A 71 6.52 -8.66 6.03
N SER A 72 6.10 -8.20 7.20
CA SER A 72 6.39 -6.85 7.69
C SER A 72 7.88 -6.56 7.63
N ASP A 73 8.71 -7.42 8.20
CA ASP A 73 10.16 -7.22 8.29
C ASP A 73 10.84 -7.26 6.91
N ASN A 74 10.37 -8.12 6.01
CA ASN A 74 10.99 -8.34 4.71
C ASN A 74 10.47 -7.44 3.58
N PHE A 75 9.32 -6.78 3.76
CA PHE A 75 8.68 -6.00 2.70
C PHE A 75 8.28 -4.59 3.12
N ILE A 76 7.92 -4.33 4.38
CA ILE A 76 7.44 -3.01 4.83
C ILE A 76 8.62 -2.19 5.37
N ARG A 77 9.21 -1.37 4.49
CA ARG A 77 10.33 -0.48 4.83
C ARG A 77 10.06 0.96 4.39
N PRO A 78 10.76 1.95 4.95
CA PRO A 78 10.62 3.34 4.53
C PRO A 78 10.76 3.54 3.02
N GLU A 79 11.70 2.84 2.38
CA GLU A 79 11.93 2.99 0.94
C GLU A 79 10.76 2.44 0.11
N THR A 80 10.26 1.25 0.46
CA THR A 80 9.13 0.62 -0.25
C THR A 80 7.82 1.37 0.00
N LEU A 81 7.63 1.91 1.21
CA LEU A 81 6.50 2.76 1.57
C LEU A 81 6.53 4.08 0.80
N HIS A 82 7.72 4.69 0.67
CA HIS A 82 7.90 5.90 -0.12
C HIS A 82 7.57 5.68 -1.60
N GLU A 83 8.05 4.58 -2.20
CA GLU A 83 7.71 4.24 -3.58
C GLU A 83 6.23 3.89 -3.77
N ALA A 84 5.61 3.19 -2.82
CA ALA A 84 4.17 2.94 -2.82
C ALA A 84 3.37 4.26 -2.78
N ASN A 85 3.73 5.17 -1.88
CA ASN A 85 3.10 6.48 -1.76
C ASN A 85 3.27 7.32 -3.04
N ARG A 86 4.48 7.32 -3.62
CA ARG A 86 4.74 8.00 -4.90
C ARG A 86 3.78 7.52 -5.99
N ARG A 87 3.63 6.20 -6.17
CA ARG A 87 2.70 5.65 -7.19
C ARG A 87 1.26 6.10 -6.99
N ILE A 88 0.77 6.10 -5.74
CA ILE A 88 -0.59 6.55 -5.42
C ILE A 88 -0.75 8.03 -5.76
N VAL A 89 0.20 8.86 -5.34
CA VAL A 89 0.18 10.30 -5.58
C VAL A 89 0.28 10.61 -7.07
N ASP A 90 1.12 9.92 -7.81
CA ASP A 90 1.31 10.11 -9.25
C ASP A 90 0.02 9.78 -10.03
N GLU A 91 -0.67 8.69 -9.66
CA GLU A 91 -1.94 8.32 -10.30
C GLU A 91 -3.05 9.31 -9.94
N ILE A 92 -3.14 9.74 -8.68
CA ILE A 92 -4.06 10.81 -8.26
C ILE A 92 -3.76 12.10 -9.02
N ALA A 93 -2.48 12.46 -9.18
CA ALA A 93 -2.08 13.63 -9.93
C ALA A 93 -2.50 13.51 -11.40
N SER A 94 -2.29 12.36 -12.04
CA SER A 94 -2.73 12.07 -13.41
C SER A 94 -4.24 12.28 -13.58
N LEU A 95 -5.03 11.71 -12.67
CA LEU A 95 -6.49 11.85 -12.66
C LEU A 95 -6.93 13.29 -12.40
N ILE A 96 -6.26 13.99 -11.49
CA ILE A 96 -6.46 15.42 -11.23
C ILE A 96 -6.09 16.24 -12.46
N TYR A 97 -4.98 15.99 -13.16
CA TYR A 97 -4.62 16.70 -14.39
C TYR A 97 -5.67 16.48 -15.47
N PHE A 98 -6.18 15.25 -15.62
CA PHE A 98 -7.29 14.96 -16.52
C PHE A 98 -8.53 15.79 -16.18
N ILE A 99 -8.92 15.85 -14.90
CA ILE A 99 -10.05 16.69 -14.42
C ILE A 99 -9.74 18.19 -14.56
N ASN A 100 -8.50 18.60 -14.31
CA ASN A 100 -8.05 19.99 -14.20
C ASN A 100 -7.45 20.57 -15.47
N THR A 101 -7.56 19.85 -16.59
CA THR A 101 -7.60 20.47 -17.91
C THR A 101 -8.82 21.42 -18.04
N ILE A 102 -9.65 21.52 -16.99
CA ILE A 102 -10.59 22.63 -16.74
C ILE A 102 -10.06 23.73 -15.78
N SER A 103 -9.22 23.52 -14.73
CA SER A 103 -8.80 24.68 -13.87
C SER A 103 -7.69 24.57 -12.77
N ALA A 104 -6.77 23.60 -12.68
CA ALA A 104 -5.85 23.57 -11.50
C ALA A 104 -4.40 23.17 -11.76
N LYS A 105 -3.54 24.18 -11.90
CA LYS A 105 -2.07 24.04 -11.85
C LYS A 105 -1.45 24.33 -10.47
N ARG A 106 -2.23 24.67 -9.43
CA ARG A 106 -1.70 25.40 -8.26
C ARG A 106 -1.56 24.60 -6.95
N PHE A 107 -2.15 23.42 -6.82
CA PHE A 107 -2.20 22.71 -5.52
C PHE A 107 -1.11 21.66 -5.30
N ILE A 108 -0.71 20.92 -6.34
CA ILE A 108 0.21 19.76 -6.18
C ILE A 108 1.63 20.18 -5.76
N ARG A 109 2.07 21.39 -6.10
CA ARG A 109 3.43 21.86 -5.79
C ARG A 109 3.66 22.21 -4.32
N ALA A 110 2.61 22.28 -3.50
CA ALA A 110 2.69 22.71 -2.10
C ALA A 110 2.82 21.54 -1.09
N CYS A 111 2.54 20.29 -1.49
CA CYS A 111 2.55 19.14 -0.57
C CYS A 111 3.89 18.38 -0.50
N PHE A 112 4.91 18.78 -1.26
CA PHE A 112 6.20 18.07 -1.37
C PHE A 112 7.44 18.98 -1.23
N GLN A 113 7.35 20.10 -0.49
CA GLN A 113 8.50 20.85 0.00
C GLN A 113 8.59 20.80 1.52
#